data_AF-A0A957NN92-F1
#
_entry.id   AF-A0A957NN92-F1
#
_cell.length_a   1.000
_cell.length_b   1.000
_cell.length_c   1.000
_cell.angle_alpha   90.00
_cell.angle_beta   90.00
_cell.angle_gamma   90.00
#
_symmetry.space_group_name_H-M   'P 1'
#
loop_
_entity.id
_entity.type
_entity.pdbx_description
1 polymer ?
#
loop_
_entity_poly.entity_id
_entity_poly.type
_entity_poly.pdbx_seq_one_letter_code
_entity_poly.pdbx_strand_id
1 'polypeptide(L)'
;MGNLFWAILILFLVGAFLRIDWVYYLVYVLGGVWLFSHWWIRRVLERLEVQRVMVDHAFLNEKVPVTLRFINRSWLPLPWLQIQEQVPLDVRDAAEYNKVITVGVQTKADHPYTLYCKRRG
;
A
#
# COMPACT_ATOMS: atom_id res chain seq x y z
N MET A 1 -7.27 14.28 -2.83
CA MET A 1 -6.32 14.80 -1.82
C MET A 1 -6.23 16.33 -1.76
N GLY A 2 -6.78 17.10 -2.72
CA GLY A 2 -6.78 18.57 -2.62
C GLY A 2 -7.58 19.12 -1.42
N ASN A 3 -8.66 18.44 -1.04
CA ASN A 3 -9.58 18.92 0.01
C ASN A 3 -8.91 19.06 1.39
N LEU A 4 -7.93 18.21 1.71
CA LEU A 4 -7.24 18.24 3.00
C LEU A 4 -6.19 19.36 3.04
N PHE A 5 -5.51 19.60 1.92
CA PHE A 5 -4.64 20.76 1.73
C PHE A 5 -5.43 22.08 1.87
N TRP A 6 -6.59 22.17 1.20
CA TRP A 6 -7.48 23.33 1.32
C TRP A 6 -8.04 23.49 2.74
N ALA A 7 -8.38 22.40 3.43
CA ALA A 7 -8.82 22.45 4.82
C ALA A 7 -7.71 22.97 5.75
N ILE A 8 -6.46 22.52 5.59
CA ILE A 8 -5.31 23.02 6.36
C ILE A 8 -5.04 24.49 6.04
N LEU A 9 -5.14 24.90 4.76
CA LEU A 9 -4.94 26.29 4.34
C LEU A 9 -6.03 27.22 4.90
N ILE A 10 -7.30 26.79 4.86
CA ILE A 10 -8.42 27.53 5.44
C ILE A 10 -8.27 27.61 6.96
N LEU A 11 -7.92 26.51 7.63
CA LEU A 11 -7.68 26.49 9.07
C LEU A 11 -6.53 27.43 9.46
N PHE A 12 -5.46 27.48 8.66
CA PHE A 12 -4.36 28.43 8.83
C PHE A 12 -4.80 29.88 8.67
N LEU A 13 -5.59 30.19 7.64
CA LEU A 13 -6.16 31.53 7.43
C LEU A 13 -7.09 31.95 8.58
N VAL A 14 -7.95 31.04 9.05
CA VAL A 14 -8.86 31.28 10.19
C VAL A 14 -8.06 31.50 11.49
N GLY A 15 -7.01 30.70 11.74
CA GLY A 15 -6.12 30.89 12.88
C GLY A 15 -5.38 32.22 12.88
N ALA A 16 -4.87 32.61 11.70
CA ALA A 16 -4.22 33.90 11.51
C ALA A 16 -5.18 35.08 11.73
N PHE A 17 -6.44 34.94 11.31
CA PHE A 17 -7.46 35.98 11.46
C PHE A 17 -7.99 36.10 12.89
N LEU A 18 -8.16 34.97 13.60
CA LEU A 18 -8.67 34.95 14.98
C LEU A 18 -7.60 35.28 16.03
N ARG A 19 -6.31 35.32 15.67
CA ARG A 19 -5.18 35.60 16.60
C ARG A 19 -5.16 34.67 17.82
N ILE A 20 -5.72 33.47 17.69
CA ILE A 20 -5.70 32.44 18.73
C ILE A 20 -4.40 31.66 18.58
N ASP A 21 -3.46 31.85 19.52
CA ASP A 21 -2.15 31.20 19.50
C ASP A 21 -2.23 29.67 19.38
N TRP A 22 -3.29 29.07 19.94
CA TRP A 22 -3.56 27.64 19.89
C TRP A 22 -3.80 27.09 18.46
N VAL A 23 -4.36 27.90 17.56
CA VAL A 23 -4.67 27.43 16.20
C VAL A 23 -3.39 27.19 15.40
N TYR A 24 -2.32 27.94 15.67
CA TYR A 24 -1.03 27.70 15.05
C TYR A 24 -0.46 26.33 15.40
N TYR A 25 -0.56 25.91 16.67
CA TYR A 25 -0.17 24.55 17.08
C TYR A 25 -0.96 23.48 16.31
N LEU A 26 -2.27 23.68 16.16
CA LEU A 26 -3.12 22.75 15.42
C LEU A 26 -2.68 22.66 13.94
N VAL A 27 -2.40 23.80 13.30
CA VAL A 27 -1.91 23.83 11.92
C VAL A 27 -0.53 23.17 11.78
N TYR A 28 0.41 23.46 12.68
CA TYR A 28 1.73 22.86 12.64
C TYR A 28 1.68 21.34 12.84
N VAL A 29 0.85 20.85 13.77
CA VAL A 29 0.68 19.40 13.99
C VAL A 29 -0.01 18.75 12.79
N LEU A 30 -1.13 19.29 12.31
CA LEU A 30 -1.85 18.70 11.17
C LEU A 30 -1.04 18.76 9.88
N GLY A 31 -0.42 19.91 9.59
CA GLY A 31 0.46 20.10 8.45
C GLY A 31 1.71 19.23 8.53
N GLY A 32 2.32 19.11 9.71
CA GLY A 32 3.46 18.25 9.97
C GLY A 32 3.14 16.77 9.75
N VAL A 33 2.04 16.28 10.34
CA VAL A 33 1.58 14.90 10.16
C VAL A 33 1.24 14.63 8.69
N TRP A 34 0.59 15.58 8.00
CA TRP A 34 0.25 15.43 6.59
C TRP A 34 1.49 15.36 5.69
N LEU A 35 2.43 16.29 5.86
CA LEU A 35 3.67 16.33 5.09
C LEU A 35 4.53 15.10 5.38
N PHE A 36 4.64 14.74 6.65
CA PHE A 36 5.39 13.57 7.10
C PHE A 36 4.79 12.27 6.56
N SER A 37 3.45 12.12 6.62
CA SER A 37 2.75 10.97 6.05
C SER A 37 2.97 10.86 4.54
N HIS A 38 2.86 11.98 3.81
CA HIS A 38 3.06 11.98 2.37
C HIS A 38 4.51 11.64 1.98
N TRP A 39 5.48 12.25 2.67
CA TRP A 39 6.90 11.98 2.45
C TRP A 39 7.26 10.53 2.80
N TRP A 40 6.72 10.01 3.91
CA TRP A 40 6.86 8.62 4.32
C TRP A 40 6.35 7.68 3.23
N ILE A 41 5.08 7.80 2.84
CA ILE A 41 4.45 6.89 1.86
C ILE A 41 5.23 6.89 0.55
N ARG A 42 5.60 8.08 0.06
CA ARG A 42 6.36 8.21 -1.19
C ARG A 42 7.73 7.53 -1.11
N ARG A 43 8.49 7.76 -0.04
CA ARG A 43 9.82 7.15 0.16
C ARG A 43 9.77 5.64 0.31
N VAL A 44 8.73 5.14 0.94
CA VAL A 44 8.58 3.70 1.15
C VAL A 44 8.15 2.99 -0.14
N LEU A 45 7.19 3.55 -0.88
CA LEU A 45 6.76 3.00 -2.17
C LEU A 45 7.88 2.99 -3.22
N GLU A 46 8.71 4.04 -3.27
CA GLU A 46 9.89 4.10 -4.17
C GLU A 46 10.91 2.98 -3.92
N ARG A 47 10.90 2.38 -2.72
CA ARG A 47 11.85 1.33 -2.30
C ARG A 47 11.18 -0.01 -2.01
N LEU A 48 9.89 -0.13 -2.33
CA LEU A 48 9.15 -1.38 -2.23
C LEU A 48 9.35 -2.15 -3.53
N GLU A 49 10.03 -3.28 -3.43
CA GLU A 49 10.19 -4.20 -4.55
C GLU A 49 9.15 -5.32 -4.43
N VAL A 50 8.40 -5.54 -5.50
CA VAL A 50 7.37 -6.58 -5.59
C VAL A 50 7.83 -7.60 -6.61
N GLN A 51 7.93 -8.86 -6.18
CA GLN A 51 8.31 -9.97 -7.05
C GLN A 51 7.24 -11.04 -7.00
N ARG A 52 6.86 -11.56 -8.16
CA ARG A 52 5.97 -12.72 -8.26
C ARG A 52 6.80 -13.95 -8.57
N VAL A 53 6.79 -14.91 -7.65
CA VAL A 53 7.47 -16.18 -7.82
C VAL A 53 6.42 -17.23 -8.17
N MET A 54 6.53 -17.79 -9.38
CA MET A 54 5.65 -18.85 -9.87
C MET A 54 6.45 -19.87 -10.67
N VAL A 55 5.87 -21.04 -10.86
CA VAL A 55 6.43 -22.07 -11.75
C VAL A 55 6.26 -21.63 -13.20
N ASP A 56 7.25 -21.91 -14.04
CA ASP A 56 7.30 -21.48 -15.44
C ASP A 56 6.28 -22.22 -16.33
N HIS A 57 5.88 -23.43 -15.91
CA HIS A 57 4.95 -24.27 -16.63
C HIS A 57 3.87 -24.80 -15.68
N ALA A 58 2.63 -24.87 -16.17
CA ALA A 58 1.48 -25.38 -15.44
C ALA A 58 0.63 -26.27 -16.36
N PHE A 59 0.19 -27.41 -15.86
CA PHE A 59 -0.68 -28.29 -16.60
C PHE A 59 -2.16 -27.89 -16.46
N LEU A 60 -2.98 -28.31 -17.43
CA LEU A 60 -4.42 -28.11 -17.38
C LEU A 60 -5.00 -28.82 -16.15
N ASN A 61 -5.91 -28.15 -15.44
CA ASN A 61 -6.52 -28.59 -14.18
C ASN A 61 -5.54 -28.75 -13.01
N GLU A 62 -4.33 -28.18 -13.11
CA GLU A 62 -3.38 -28.15 -12.01
C GLU A 62 -3.60 -26.93 -11.11
N LYS A 63 -3.31 -27.11 -9.81
CA LYS A 63 -3.22 -26.02 -8.84
C LYS A 63 -1.77 -25.55 -8.75
N VAL A 64 -1.50 -24.35 -9.24
CA VAL A 64 -0.16 -23.76 -9.24
C VAL A 64 0.01 -22.90 -7.98
N PRO A 65 0.97 -23.19 -7.11
CA PRO A 65 1.32 -22.30 -6.01
C PRO A 65 2.04 -21.07 -6.56
N VAL A 66 1.56 -19.89 -6.20
CA VAL A 66 2.19 -18.61 -6.52
C VAL A 66 2.48 -17.86 -5.23
N THR A 67 3.66 -17.27 -5.15
CA THR A 67 4.08 -16.48 -3.99
C THR A 67 4.39 -15.05 -4.43
N LEU A 68 3.65 -14.09 -3.89
CA LEU A 68 4.00 -12.67 -4.00
C LEU A 68 4.97 -12.32 -2.87
N ARG A 69 6.15 -11.85 -3.24
CA ARG A 69 7.20 -11.42 -2.33
C ARG A 69 7.29 -9.90 -2.35
N PHE A 70 7.08 -9.31 -1.20
CA PHE A 70 7.24 -7.87 -0.96
C PHE A 70 8.53 -7.65 -0.18
N ILE A 71 9.45 -6.88 -0.75
CA ILE A 71 10.73 -6.55 -0.14
C ILE A 71 10.74 -5.05 0.14
N ASN A 72 10.58 -4.68 1.42
CA ASN A 72 10.69 -3.29 1.82
C ASN A 72 12.16 -2.96 2.06
N ARG A 73 12.82 -2.21 1.15
CA ARG A 73 14.22 -1.77 1.33
C ARG A 73 14.33 -0.39 2.00
N SER A 74 13.22 0.19 2.43
CA SER A 74 13.22 1.48 3.11
C SER A 74 13.48 1.33 4.61
N TRP A 75 13.79 2.45 5.25
CA TRP A 75 13.98 2.52 6.71
C TRP A 75 12.68 2.68 7.48
N LEU A 76 11.55 2.78 6.78
CA LEU A 76 10.24 3.05 7.36
C LEU A 76 9.32 1.84 7.10
N PRO A 77 8.50 1.43 8.08
CA PRO A 77 7.58 0.31 7.88
C PRO A 77 6.40 0.70 7.00
N LEU A 78 5.82 -0.30 6.33
CA LEU A 78 4.50 -0.25 5.68
C LEU A 78 3.49 -0.90 6.62
N PRO A 79 2.79 -0.13 7.47
CA PRO A 79 1.81 -0.71 8.38
C PRO A 79 0.62 -1.33 7.64
N TRP A 80 0.21 -0.72 6.52
CA TRP A 80 -1.00 -1.09 5.80
C TRP A 80 -0.74 -1.13 4.29
N LEU A 81 -0.28 -2.27 3.79
CA LEU A 81 -0.16 -2.52 2.35
C LEU A 81 -1.38 -3.31 1.89
N GLN A 82 -2.25 -2.67 1.10
CA GLN A 82 -3.36 -3.35 0.44
C GLN A 82 -2.87 -3.94 -0.88
N ILE A 83 -3.02 -5.25 -1.03
CA ILE A 83 -2.71 -6.00 -2.23
C ILE A 83 -4.02 -6.29 -2.94
N GLN A 84 -4.08 -5.96 -4.23
CA GLN A 84 -5.22 -6.25 -5.10
C GLN A 84 -4.68 -6.90 -6.37
N GLU A 85 -4.69 -8.24 -6.42
CA GLU A 85 -4.29 -8.99 -7.61
C GLU A 85 -5.51 -9.17 -8.52
N GLN A 86 -5.38 -8.77 -9.78
CA GLN A 86 -6.39 -9.03 -10.81
C GLN A 86 -6.08 -10.35 -11.52
N VAL A 87 -6.72 -11.44 -11.09
CA VAL A 87 -6.57 -12.76 -11.70
C VAL A 87 -7.67 -13.00 -12.74
N PRO A 88 -7.34 -13.44 -13.98
CA PRO A 88 -8.33 -13.84 -14.97
C PRO A 88 -9.26 -14.95 -14.46
N LEU A 89 -10.54 -14.93 -14.85
CA LEU A 89 -11.55 -15.90 -14.41
C LEU A 89 -11.15 -17.35 -14.71
N ASP A 90 -10.42 -17.57 -15.81
CA ASP A 90 -9.96 -18.89 -16.26
C ASP A 90 -8.88 -19.52 -15.36
N VAL A 91 -8.26 -18.71 -14.49
CA VAL A 91 -7.16 -19.12 -13.60
C VAL A 91 -7.53 -18.95 -12.11
N ARG A 92 -8.77 -18.49 -11.85
CA ARG A 92 -9.26 -18.12 -10.52
C ARG A 92 -9.63 -19.37 -9.70
N ASP A 93 -8.92 -19.55 -8.58
CA ASP A 93 -9.19 -20.58 -7.56
C ASP A 93 -9.87 -19.99 -6.31
N ALA A 94 -9.54 -18.75 -5.95
CA ALA A 94 -10.06 -18.08 -4.75
C ALA A 94 -11.15 -17.04 -5.05
N ALA A 95 -12.08 -16.90 -4.11
CA ALA A 95 -13.17 -15.93 -4.18
C ALA A 95 -12.65 -14.48 -4.16
N GLU A 96 -11.55 -14.17 -3.46
CA GLU A 96 -10.92 -12.85 -3.46
C GLU A 96 -9.39 -12.96 -3.33
N TYR A 97 -8.66 -12.16 -4.11
CA TYR A 97 -7.20 -12.00 -4.01
C TYR A 97 -6.83 -10.64 -3.39
N ASN A 98 -7.68 -10.17 -2.47
CA ASN A 98 -7.47 -8.93 -1.74
C ASN A 98 -6.94 -9.25 -0.35
N LYS A 99 -5.79 -8.68 0.02
CA LYS A 99 -5.26 -8.83 1.37
C LYS A 99 -4.57 -7.58 1.85
N VAL A 100 -4.69 -7.30 3.14
CA VAL A 100 -3.91 -6.28 3.82
C VAL A 100 -2.79 -6.96 4.58
N ILE A 101 -1.55 -6.52 4.35
CA ILE A 101 -0.39 -7.00 5.08
C ILE A 101 0.43 -5.84 5.65
N THR A 102 1.18 -6.12 6.70
CA THR A 102 2.18 -5.22 7.26
C THR A 102 3.56 -5.69 6.83
N VAL A 103 4.38 -4.77 6.31
CA VAL A 103 5.79 -5.03 5.95
C VAL A 103 6.67 -4.16 6.84
N GLY A 104 7.46 -4.80 7.69
CA GLY A 104 8.42 -4.12 8.57
C GLY A 104 9.54 -3.39 7.83
N VAL A 105 10.42 -2.75 8.59
CA VAL A 105 11.61 -2.06 8.08
C VAL A 105 12.61 -3.08 7.57
N GLN A 106 13.10 -2.92 6.34
CA GLN A 106 14.11 -3.82 5.75
C GLN A 106 13.70 -5.31 5.75
N THR A 107 12.41 -5.61 5.86
CA THR A 107 11.91 -6.99 5.91
C THR A 107 11.29 -7.45 4.59
N LYS A 108 11.14 -8.76 4.48
CA LYS A 108 10.44 -9.45 3.39
C LYS A 108 9.13 -10.00 3.92
N ALA A 109 8.06 -9.83 3.15
CA ALA A 109 6.77 -10.45 3.43
C ALA A 109 6.38 -11.31 2.22
N ASP A 110 6.17 -12.60 2.45
CA ASP A 110 5.77 -13.56 1.44
C ASP A 110 4.28 -13.88 1.61
N HIS A 111 3.51 -13.74 0.54
CA HIS A 111 2.10 -14.10 0.49
C HIS A 111 1.88 -15.23 -0.53
N PRO A 112 1.70 -16.48 -0.07
CA PRO A 112 1.32 -17.58 -0.93
C PRO A 112 -0.18 -17.53 -1.27
N TYR A 113 -0.52 -17.86 -2.51
CA TYR A 113 -1.89 -18.12 -2.98
C TYR A 113 -1.87 -19.19 -4.08
N THR A 114 -3.03 -19.76 -4.38
CA THR A 114 -3.17 -20.78 -5.43
C THR A 114 -3.90 -20.22 -6.64
N LEU A 115 -3.43 -20.67 -7.80
CA LEU A 115 -4.06 -20.47 -9.10
C LEU A 115 -4.55 -21.82 -9.60
N TYR A 116 -5.71 -21.85 -10.26
CA TYR A 116 -6.27 -23.08 -10.82
C TYR A 116 -6.47 -22.95 -12.32
N CYS A 117 -5.65 -23.65 -13.09
CA CYS A 117 -5.59 -23.54 -14.54
C CYS A 117 -6.76 -24.29 -15.20
N LYS A 118 -7.94 -23.64 -15.33
CA LYS A 118 -9.15 -24.27 -15.88
C LYS A 118 -9.12 -24.43 -17.40
N ARG A 119 -8.35 -23.59 -18.10
CA ARG A 119 -8.30 -23.56 -19.56
C ARG A 119 -6.87 -23.46 -20.06
N ARG A 120 -6.58 -24.19 -21.14
CA ARG A 120 -5.31 -24.07 -21.88
C ARG A 120 -5.40 -22.84 -22.78
N GLY A 121 -4.45 -21.91 -22.61
CA GLY A 121 -4.21 -20.78 -23.50
C GLY A 121 -3.46 -21.22 -24.75
#